data_AF-A0A7S1E6G2-F1
#
_entry.id   AF-A0A7S1E6G2-F1
#
_cell.length_a   1.000
_cell.length_b   1.000
_cell.length_c   1.000
_cell.angle_alpha   90.00
_cell.angle_beta   90.00
_cell.angle_gamma   90.00
#
_symmetry.space_group_name_H-M   'P 1'
#
loop_
_entity.id
_entity.type
_entity.pdbx_description
1 polymer ?
#
loop_
_entity_poly.entity_id
_entity_poly.type
_entity_poly.pdbx_seq_one_letter_code
_entity_poly.pdbx_strand_id
1 'polypeptide(L)'
;LDRFDAVERQLIAVSSMEELVNLLLVDCRADFGLDAAELWLIDPEDELRRALPSLPMVKAPRLLDGHGPLKALYGAVRATRLIGPGADAELLLTAFEPGTAMRSAALLPLIRQGLLIGSLHLGSRDPERYEAGSGTKFLDRL
;
A
#
# COMPACT_ATOMS: atom_id res chain seq x y z
N LEU A 1 -6.64 4.93 19.05
CA LEU A 1 -5.28 5.10 19.61
C LEU A 1 -4.65 3.74 19.86
N ASP A 2 -5.28 2.85 20.63
CA ASP A 2 -4.72 1.54 20.99
C ASP A 2 -4.39 0.59 19.83
N ARG A 3 -5.19 0.56 18.75
CA ARG A 3 -4.90 -0.27 17.57
C ARG A 3 -3.72 0.26 16.74
N PHE A 4 -3.40 1.55 16.84
CA PHE A 4 -2.33 2.19 16.08
C PHE A 4 -0.96 1.91 16.68
N ASP A 5 -0.84 2.06 18.00
CA ASP A 5 0.40 1.71 18.70
C ASP A 5 0.69 0.21 18.57
N ALA A 6 -0.34 -0.62 18.37
CA ALA A 6 -0.18 -2.04 18.12
C ALA A 6 0.48 -2.31 16.76
N VAL A 7 -0.03 -1.70 15.68
CA VAL A 7 0.56 -1.84 14.34
C VAL A 7 1.97 -1.22 14.28
N GLU A 8 2.20 -0.05 14.90
CA GLU A 8 3.52 0.58 14.95
C GLU A 8 4.53 -0.29 15.74
N ARG A 9 4.13 -0.85 16.88
CA ARG A 9 4.96 -1.82 17.62
C ARG A 9 5.20 -3.11 16.85
N GLN A 10 4.19 -3.61 16.13
CA GLN A 10 4.34 -4.78 15.28
C GLN A 10 5.32 -4.50 14.14
N LEU A 11 5.21 -3.35 13.46
CA LEU A 11 6.14 -2.91 12.41
C LEU A 11 7.59 -2.81 12.90
N ILE A 12 7.80 -2.32 14.13
CA ILE A 12 9.13 -2.28 14.77
C ILE A 12 9.61 -3.68 15.16
N ALA A 13 8.70 -4.60 15.49
CA ALA A 13 9.00 -5.95 15.95
C ALA A 13 9.13 -6.99 14.82
N VAL A 14 8.77 -6.63 13.59
CA VAL A 14 8.87 -7.55 12.44
C VAL A 14 10.33 -7.95 12.24
N SER A 15 10.58 -9.25 12.23
CA SER A 15 11.92 -9.82 12.15
C SER A 15 12.31 -10.21 10.71
N SER A 16 11.34 -10.21 9.78
CA SER A 16 11.53 -10.65 8.40
C SER A 16 10.64 -9.91 7.39
N MET A 17 11.05 -9.89 6.12
CA MET A 17 10.24 -9.31 5.04
C MET A 17 8.87 -10.01 4.89
N GLU A 18 8.80 -11.32 5.12
CA GLU A 18 7.56 -12.10 5.02
C GLU A 18 6.52 -11.65 6.04
N GLU A 19 6.91 -11.52 7.30
CA GLU A 19 6.04 -11.02 8.37
C GLU A 19 5.55 -9.60 8.06
N LEU A 20 6.41 -8.74 7.51
CA LEU A 20 6.03 -7.37 7.15
C LEU A 20 4.96 -7.39 6.07
N VAL A 21 5.16 -8.20 5.03
CA VAL A 21 4.19 -8.28 3.93
C VAL A 21 2.87 -8.87 4.40
N ASN A 22 2.89 -9.92 5.23
CA ASN A 22 1.66 -10.48 5.81
C ASN A 22 0.93 -9.45 6.69
N LEU A 23 1.65 -8.73 7.56
CA LEU A 23 1.08 -7.68 8.38
C LEU A 23 0.38 -6.62 7.50
N LEU A 24 1.05 -6.15 6.45
CA LEU A 24 0.52 -5.09 5.58
C LEU A 24 -0.63 -5.55 4.67
N LEU A 25 -0.58 -6.77 4.14
CA LEU A 25 -1.53 -7.24 3.12
C LEU A 25 -2.70 -8.06 3.67
N VAL A 26 -2.51 -8.68 4.84
CA VAL A 26 -3.49 -9.57 5.46
C VAL A 26 -4.03 -8.94 6.74
N ASP A 27 -3.15 -8.65 7.71
CA ASP A 27 -3.59 -8.23 9.04
C ASP A 27 -4.18 -6.82 9.01
N CYS A 28 -3.52 -5.86 8.35
CA CYS A 28 -4.06 -4.51 8.15
C CYS A 28 -5.43 -4.55 7.44
N ARG A 29 -5.64 -5.48 6.50
CA ARG A 29 -6.94 -5.61 5.83
C ARG A 29 -8.02 -6.04 6.82
N ALA A 30 -7.74 -7.07 7.63
CA ALA A 30 -8.67 -7.57 8.63
C ALA A 30 -8.92 -6.55 9.75
N ASP A 31 -7.87 -5.91 10.26
CA ASP A 31 -7.97 -4.99 11.37
C ASP A 31 -8.69 -3.70 10.99
N PHE A 32 -8.32 -3.09 9.88
CA PHE A 32 -8.94 -1.83 9.47
C PHE A 32 -10.25 -2.04 8.71
N GLY A 33 -10.65 -3.28 8.41
CA GLY A 33 -11.87 -3.55 7.63
C GLY A 33 -11.75 -3.01 6.20
N LEU A 34 -10.58 -3.21 5.58
CA LEU A 34 -10.33 -2.81 4.20
C LEU A 34 -10.84 -3.88 3.24
N ASP A 35 -11.26 -3.47 2.06
CA ASP A 35 -11.70 -4.41 1.03
C ASP A 35 -10.51 -4.95 0.21
N ALA A 36 -9.44 -4.17 0.09
CA ALA A 36 -8.22 -4.55 -0.60
C ALA A 36 -6.96 -3.92 0.02
N ALA A 37 -5.84 -4.64 -0.07
CA ALA A 37 -4.51 -4.13 0.21
C ALA A 37 -3.55 -4.64 -0.87
N GLU A 38 -2.76 -3.76 -1.48
CA GLU A 38 -1.72 -4.08 -2.46
C GLU A 38 -0.40 -3.47 -2.04
N LEU A 39 0.71 -4.18 -2.25
CA LEU A 39 2.05 -3.69 -1.98
C LEU A 39 2.87 -3.79 -3.25
N TRP A 40 3.37 -2.66 -3.73
CA TRP A 40 4.22 -2.57 -4.90
C TRP A 40 5.64 -2.25 -4.44
N LEU A 41 6.64 -2.99 -4.92
CA LEU A 41 8.05 -2.78 -4.57
C LEU A 41 8.89 -2.71 -5.85
N ILE A 42 9.85 -1.79 -5.88
CA ILE A 42 10.82 -1.68 -6.96
C ILE A 42 11.88 -2.77 -6.78
N ASP A 43 12.08 -3.58 -7.81
CA ASP A 43 13.04 -4.69 -7.82
C ASP A 43 13.70 -4.89 -9.21
N PRO A 44 14.44 -3.90 -9.72
CA PRO A 44 15.03 -3.94 -11.06
C PRO A 44 16.16 -4.99 -11.18
N GLU A 45 16.72 -5.41 -10.05
CA GLU A 45 17.85 -6.35 -9.97
C GLU A 45 17.43 -7.74 -9.48
N ASP A 46 16.13 -8.00 -9.34
CA ASP A 46 15.53 -9.23 -8.82
C ASP A 46 16.05 -9.63 -7.40
N GLU A 47 16.54 -8.67 -6.61
CA GLU A 47 17.02 -8.91 -5.25
C GLU A 47 15.89 -9.30 -4.32
N LEU A 48 14.78 -8.56 -4.36
CA LEU A 48 13.60 -8.86 -3.53
C LEU A 48 12.96 -10.16 -3.99
N ARG A 49 12.89 -10.41 -5.30
CA ARG A 49 12.40 -11.68 -5.86
C ARG A 49 13.21 -12.88 -5.36
N ARG A 50 14.53 -12.74 -5.24
CA ARG A 50 15.41 -13.80 -4.71
C ARG A 50 15.34 -13.92 -3.18
N ALA A 51 15.11 -12.81 -2.48
CA ALA A 51 15.09 -12.75 -1.02
C ALA A 51 13.73 -13.14 -0.40
N LEU A 52 12.62 -12.94 -1.14
CA LEU A 52 11.31 -13.39 -0.72
C LEU A 52 11.32 -14.92 -0.58
N PRO A 53 10.80 -15.47 0.53
CA PRO A 53 10.85 -16.89 0.78
C PRO A 53 10.09 -17.66 -0.31
N SER A 54 10.59 -18.85 -0.64
CA SER A 54 9.92 -19.80 -1.54
C SER A 54 8.62 -20.38 -0.96
N LEU A 55 8.27 -20.00 0.27
CA LEU A 55 7.04 -20.40 0.94
C LEU A 55 5.83 -19.67 0.34
N PRO A 56 4.67 -20.34 0.27
CA PRO A 56 3.47 -19.73 -0.29
C PRO A 56 2.99 -18.59 0.61
N MET A 57 3.20 -17.36 0.15
CA MET A 57 2.59 -16.17 0.76
C MET A 57 1.08 -16.17 0.46
N VAL A 58 0.26 -15.82 1.46
CA VAL A 58 -1.19 -15.64 1.28
C VAL A 58 -1.46 -14.55 0.23
N LYS A 59 -0.64 -13.50 0.22
CA LYS A 59 -0.61 -12.49 -0.83
C LYS A 59 0.82 -11.99 -1.01
N ALA A 60 1.33 -12.07 -2.23
CA ALA A 60 2.68 -11.60 -2.57
C ALA A 60 2.66 -10.11 -2.98
N PRO A 61 3.75 -9.36 -2.75
CA PRO A 61 3.88 -8.01 -3.28
C PRO A 61 4.05 -8.04 -4.79
N ARG A 62 3.58 -6.99 -5.47
CA ARG A 62 3.86 -6.76 -6.89
C ARG A 62 5.26 -6.17 -7.03
N LEU A 63 6.16 -6.92 -7.65
CA LEU A 63 7.51 -6.45 -7.96
C LEU A 63 7.51 -5.68 -9.28
N LEU A 64 8.21 -4.55 -9.31
CA LEU A 64 8.29 -3.63 -10.44
C LEU A 64 9.72 -3.52 -10.95
N ASP A 65 9.90 -3.64 -12.26
CA ASP A 65 11.21 -3.50 -12.90
C ASP A 65 11.73 -2.05 -12.92
N GLY A 66 10.94 -1.08 -12.44
CA GLY A 66 11.33 0.31 -12.38
C GLY A 66 10.25 1.25 -11.85
N HIS A 67 10.57 2.54 -11.91
CA HIS A 67 9.77 3.60 -11.27
C HIS A 67 8.56 4.05 -12.10
N GLY A 68 8.42 3.61 -13.35
CA GLY A 68 7.38 4.07 -14.28
C GLY A 68 5.95 3.94 -13.72
N PRO A 69 5.54 2.76 -13.23
CA PRO A 69 4.22 2.57 -12.63
C PRO A 69 3.96 3.47 -11.41
N LEU A 70 4.96 3.67 -10.56
CA LEU A 70 4.84 4.54 -9.39
C LEU A 70 4.77 6.02 -9.79
N LYS A 71 5.51 6.44 -10.82
CA LYS A 71 5.41 7.79 -11.38
C LYS A 71 4.02 8.07 -11.95
N ALA A 72 3.34 7.07 -12.52
CA ALA A 72 1.96 7.22 -12.99
C ALA A 72 0.98 7.48 -11.83
N LEU A 73 1.21 6.88 -10.66
CA LEU A 73 0.37 7.07 -9.47
C LEU A 73 0.64 8.39 -8.74
N TYR A 74 1.91 8.76 -8.56
CA TYR A 74 2.29 9.91 -7.72
C TYR A 74 2.67 11.17 -8.50
N GLY A 75 2.92 11.05 -9.81
CA GLY A 75 3.45 12.15 -10.60
C GLY A 75 4.78 12.68 -10.03
N ALA A 76 4.91 14.01 -9.97
CA ALA A 76 6.10 14.67 -9.42
C ALA A 76 6.11 14.72 -7.88
N VAL A 77 4.95 14.66 -7.24
CA VAL A 77 4.80 14.84 -5.79
C VAL A 77 4.65 13.48 -5.13
N ARG A 78 5.70 13.03 -4.44
CA ARG A 78 5.73 11.74 -3.73
C ARG A 78 5.04 11.85 -2.36
N ALA A 79 3.77 12.21 -2.36
CA ALA A 79 2.94 12.32 -1.16
C ALA A 79 1.80 11.31 -1.19
N THR A 80 1.28 10.98 -0.01
CA THR A 80 0.07 10.17 0.14
C THR A 80 -1.06 10.76 -0.69
N ARG A 81 -1.74 9.91 -1.47
CA ARG A 81 -2.91 10.29 -2.26
C ARG A 81 -4.15 9.64 -1.70
N LEU A 82 -5.17 10.44 -1.46
CA LEU A 82 -6.50 9.96 -1.11
C LEU A 82 -7.37 10.09 -2.33
N ILE A 83 -7.95 8.97 -2.74
CA ILE A 83 -8.76 8.88 -3.95
C ILE A 83 -10.17 8.55 -3.49
N GLY A 84 -11.09 9.47 -3.72
CA GLY A 84 -12.53 9.23 -3.69
C GLY A 84 -13.12 9.31 -5.10
N PRO A 85 -14.45 9.33 -5.20
CA PRO A 85 -15.12 9.63 -6.46
C PRO A 85 -14.66 10.97 -7.05
N GLY A 86 -14.39 11.02 -8.35
CA GLY A 86 -14.01 12.25 -9.05
C GLY A 86 -12.85 12.07 -10.03
N ALA A 87 -12.09 13.15 -10.24
CA ALA A 87 -11.08 13.24 -11.28
C ALA A 87 -9.95 12.20 -11.17
N ASP A 88 -9.62 11.76 -9.96
CA ASP A 88 -8.55 10.79 -9.69
C ASP A 88 -9.05 9.33 -9.63
N ALA A 89 -10.35 9.08 -9.82
CA ALA A 89 -10.94 7.74 -9.66
C ALA A 89 -10.36 6.70 -10.63
N GLU A 90 -9.88 7.10 -11.80
CA GLU A 90 -9.23 6.20 -12.77
C GLU A 90 -7.93 5.58 -12.22
N LEU A 91 -7.27 6.23 -11.26
CA LEU A 91 -6.07 5.68 -10.62
C LEU A 91 -6.38 4.39 -9.83
N LEU A 92 -7.63 4.18 -9.40
CA LEU A 92 -8.04 2.93 -8.76
C LEU A 92 -7.86 1.71 -9.67
N LEU A 93 -8.09 1.88 -10.98
CA LEU A 93 -7.88 0.82 -11.98
C LEU A 93 -6.41 0.48 -12.19
N THR A 94 -5.52 1.44 -11.90
CA THR A 94 -4.08 1.21 -11.96
C THR A 94 -3.58 0.58 -10.67
N ALA A 95 -4.09 1.03 -9.53
CA ALA A 95 -3.60 0.66 -8.20
C ALA A 95 -4.00 -0.74 -7.73
N PHE A 96 -5.14 -1.25 -8.19
CA PHE A 96 -5.70 -2.54 -7.74
C PHE A 96 -5.90 -3.52 -8.90
N GLU A 97 -5.99 -4.80 -8.58
CA GLU A 97 -6.31 -5.83 -9.57
C GLU A 97 -7.70 -5.59 -10.20
N PRO A 98 -7.89 -5.94 -11.48
CA PRO A 98 -9.18 -5.87 -12.14
C PRO A 98 -10.26 -6.66 -11.38
N GLY A 99 -11.48 -6.13 -11.33
CA GLY A 99 -12.62 -6.81 -10.69
C GLY A 99 -12.76 -6.58 -9.17
N THR A 100 -11.83 -5.85 -8.56
CA THR A 100 -11.91 -5.48 -7.12
C THR A 100 -13.07 -4.51 -6.82
N ALA A 101 -13.49 -3.71 -7.81
CA ALA A 101 -14.58 -2.73 -7.71
C ALA A 101 -14.38 -1.70 -6.57
N MET A 102 -13.13 -1.28 -6.32
CA MET A 102 -12.81 -0.24 -5.36
C MET A 102 -13.45 1.08 -5.76
N ARG A 103 -13.99 1.81 -4.78
CA ARG A 103 -14.62 3.12 -4.97
C ARG A 103 -13.84 4.25 -4.30
N SER A 104 -12.93 3.91 -3.39
CA SER A 104 -11.97 4.84 -2.80
C SER A 104 -10.69 4.11 -2.43
N ALA A 105 -9.59 4.85 -2.27
CA ALA A 105 -8.33 4.30 -1.80
C ALA A 105 -7.41 5.34 -1.15
N ALA A 106 -6.49 4.86 -0.34
CA ALA A 106 -5.27 5.56 0.02
C ALA A 106 -4.06 4.92 -0.67
N LEU A 107 -3.27 5.72 -1.38
CA LEU A 107 -1.99 5.30 -1.96
C LEU A 107 -0.85 5.96 -1.19
N LEU A 108 -0.04 5.15 -0.51
CA LEU A 108 1.05 5.62 0.35
C LEU A 108 2.41 5.33 -0.32
N PRO A 109 3.19 6.35 -0.67
CA PRO A 109 4.51 6.13 -1.26
C PRO A 109 5.47 5.60 -0.19
N LEU A 110 6.16 4.50 -0.48
CA LEU A 110 7.20 3.98 0.42
C LEU A 110 8.53 4.67 0.09
N ILE A 111 9.02 5.48 1.03
CA ILE A 111 10.23 6.29 0.83
C ILE A 111 11.32 5.86 1.79
N ARG A 112 12.48 5.49 1.26
CA ARG A 112 13.69 5.17 2.03
C ARG A 112 14.81 6.11 1.62
N GLN A 113 15.34 6.88 2.57
CA GLN A 113 16.43 7.86 2.31
C GLN A 113 16.11 8.83 1.15
N GLY A 114 14.85 9.26 1.03
CA GLY A 114 14.38 10.16 -0.04
C GLY A 114 14.11 9.49 -1.39
N LEU A 115 14.38 8.18 -1.52
CA LEU A 115 14.10 7.39 -2.72
C LEU A 115 12.75 6.71 -2.58
N LEU A 116 11.91 6.82 -3.62
CA LEU A 116 10.66 6.08 -3.72
C LEU A 116 10.99 4.63 -4.05
N ILE A 117 10.79 3.73 -3.11
CA ILE A 117 11.12 2.30 -3.24
C ILE A 117 9.89 1.41 -3.48
N GLY A 118 8.69 1.98 -3.38
CA GLY A 118 7.46 1.22 -3.52
C GLY A 118 6.21 2.04 -3.20
N SER A 119 5.10 1.34 -3.03
CA SER A 119 3.80 1.93 -2.72
C SER A 119 2.90 0.93 -2.02
N LEU A 120 2.20 1.36 -0.98
CA LEU A 120 1.15 0.61 -0.31
C LEU A 120 -0.22 1.18 -0.71
N HIS A 121 -1.11 0.35 -1.23
CA HIS A 121 -2.45 0.74 -1.64
C HIS A 121 -3.48 0.11 -0.72
N LEU A 122 -4.33 0.92 -0.12
CA LEU A 122 -5.40 0.50 0.77
C LEU A 122 -6.72 0.87 0.13
N GLY A 123 -7.50 -0.12 -0.29
CA GLY A 123 -8.72 0.07 -1.07
C GLY A 123 -9.98 -0.20 -0.27
N SER A 124 -11.04 0.56 -0.57
CA SER A 124 -12.37 0.28 -0.07
C SER A 124 -13.45 0.42 -1.15
N ARG A 125 -14.51 -0.37 -1.00
CA ARG A 125 -15.75 -0.25 -1.76
C ARG A 125 -16.63 0.87 -1.21
N ASP A 126 -16.35 1.41 -0.03
CA ASP A 126 -17.01 2.60 0.49
C ASP A 126 -16.37 3.87 -0.11
N PRO A 127 -17.10 4.68 -0.91
CA PRO A 127 -16.55 5.84 -1.60
C PRO A 127 -16.15 6.96 -0.65
N GLU A 128 -16.75 7.02 0.54
CA GLU A 128 -16.57 8.13 1.50
C GLU A 128 -15.42 7.85 2.49
N ARG A 129 -14.86 6.63 2.45
CA ARG A 129 -13.84 6.19 3.42
C ARG A 129 -12.56 7.04 3.37
N TYR A 130 -12.15 7.48 2.18
CA TYR A 130 -10.91 8.24 1.95
C TYR A 130 -11.19 9.64 1.39
N GLU A 131 -12.14 10.37 1.97
CA GLU A 131 -12.35 11.78 1.64
C GLU A 131 -11.23 12.68 2.18
N ALA A 132 -10.94 13.77 1.47
CA ALA A 132 -9.90 14.76 1.80
C ALA A 132 -10.09 15.48 3.16
N GLY A 133 -11.19 15.23 3.88
CA GLY A 133 -11.45 15.74 5.23
C GLY A 133 -11.49 14.67 6.34
N SER A 134 -11.50 13.38 5.99
CA SER A 134 -11.56 12.28 6.97
C SER A 134 -10.14 11.93 7.41
N GLY A 135 -9.85 12.06 8.70
CA GLY A 135 -8.50 12.09 9.26
C GLY A 135 -7.57 10.97 8.78
N THR A 136 -6.71 11.31 7.82
CA THR A 136 -5.63 10.44 7.32
C THR A 136 -4.32 10.60 8.06
N LYS A 137 -4.34 11.27 9.22
CA LYS A 137 -3.18 11.39 10.12
C LYS A 137 -2.54 10.05 10.49
N PHE A 138 -3.28 8.94 10.35
CA PHE A 138 -2.76 7.59 10.48
C PHE A 138 -1.86 7.17 9.31
N LEU A 139 -2.23 7.51 8.06
CA LEU A 139 -1.51 7.13 6.85
C LEU A 139 -0.18 7.88 6.72
N ASP A 140 -0.10 9.11 7.22
CA ASP A 140 1.14 9.89 7.23
C ASP A 140 2.19 9.38 8.25
N ARG A 141 1.81 8.42 9.11
CA ARG A 141 2.66 7.85 10.18
C ARG A 141 3.11 6.41 9.91
N LEU A 142 2.72 5.83 8.77
CA LEU A 142 3.08 4.48 8.30
C LEU A 142 4.36 4.56 7.44
#